data_AF-A0A6S7KUJ6-F1
#
_entry.id   AF-A0A6S7KUJ6-F1
#
_cell.length_a   1.000
_cell.length_b   1.000
_cell.length_c   1.000
_cell.angle_alpha   90.00
_cell.angle_beta   90.00
_cell.angle_gamma   90.00
#
_symmetry.space_group_name_H-M   'P 1'
#
loop_
_entity.id
_entity.type
_entity.pdbx_description
1 polymer ?
#
loop_
_entity_poly.entity_id
_entity_poly.type
_entity_poly.pdbx_seq_one_letter_code
_entity_poly.pdbx_strand_id
1 'polypeptide(L)' 'QETFDALNQLNSRKSPGLDGISVKLLKDTSDVIAQPLANIFNLSLQTAIFPDEWKIAK' A
#
# COMPACT_ATOMS: atom_id res chain seq x y z
N GLN A 1 6.58 -2.43 -11.70
CA GLN A 1 5.78 -3.66 -11.84
C GLN A 1 5.48 -4.28 -10.47
N GLU A 2 6.47 -4.47 -9.59
CA GLU A 2 6.30 -5.12 -8.28
C GLU A 2 5.13 -4.59 -7.42
N THR A 3 4.97 -3.27 -7.29
CA THR A 3 3.87 -2.68 -6.49
C THR A 3 2.48 -2.99 -7.09
N PHE A 4 2.36 -3.00 -8.42
CA PHE A 4 1.12 -3.34 -9.11
C PHE A 4 0.77 -4.82 -8.90
N ASP A 5 1.76 -5.70 -9.01
CA ASP A 5 1.57 -7.14 -8.81
C ASP A 5 1.19 -7.44 -7.35
N ALA A 6 1.83 -6.76 -6.39
CA ALA A 6 1.53 -6.88 -4.97
C ALA A 6 0.08 -6.47 -4.65
N LEU A 7 -0.40 -5.36 -5.22
CA LEU A 7 -1.80 -4.92 -5.07
C LEU A 7 -2.78 -5.96 -5.61
N ASN A 8 -2.48 -6.55 -6.78
CA ASN A 8 -3.34 -7.55 -7.41
C ASN A 8 -3.35 -8.91 -6.68
N GLN A 9 -2.29 -9.22 -5.93
CA GLN A 9 -2.20 -10.44 -5.12
C GLN A 9 -2.90 -10.33 -3.75
N LEU A 10 -3.35 -9.13 -3.35
CA LEU A 10 -4.05 -8.96 -2.07
C LEU A 10 -5.31 -9.85 -1.98
N ASN A 11 -5.63 -10.36 -0.79
CA ASN A 11 -6.87 -11.11 -0.60
C ASN A 11 -8.05 -10.16 -0.39
N SER A 12 -8.91 -10.04 -1.39
CA SER A 12 -10.08 -9.13 -1.38
C SER A 12 -11.12 -9.46 -0.31
N ARG A 13 -11.06 -10.64 0.32
CA ARG A 13 -11.95 -11.04 1.42
C ARG A 13 -11.46 -10.59 2.79
N LYS A 14 -10.27 -10.01 2.90
CA LYS A 14 -9.78 -9.48 4.17
C LYS A 14 -10.45 -8.15 4.50
N SER A 15 -10.65 -7.91 5.78
CA SER A 15 -11.13 -6.63 6.31
C SER A 15 -10.18 -5.49 5.92
N PRO A 16 -10.70 -4.26 5.75
CA PRO A 16 -9.87 -3.07 5.60
C PRO A 16 -8.84 -2.93 6.72
N GLY A 17 -7.74 -2.24 6.42
CA GLY A 17 -6.76 -1.86 7.41
C GLY A 17 -7.30 -0.81 8.40
N LEU A 18 -6.41 -0.29 9.26
CA LEU A 18 -6.74 0.80 10.18
C LEU A 18 -7.12 2.10 9.44
N ASP A 19 -6.76 2.20 8.16
CA ASP A 19 -7.10 3.29 7.24
C ASP A 19 -8.55 3.20 6.70
N GLY A 20 -9.26 2.09 6.94
CA GLY A 20 -10.61 1.87 6.44
C GLY A 20 -10.68 1.64 4.92
N ILE A 21 -9.56 1.52 4.23
CA ILE A 21 -9.51 1.35 2.78
C ILE A 21 -9.76 -0.14 2.45
N SER A 22 -10.81 -0.42 1.69
CA SER A 22 -11.12 -1.79 1.30
C SER A 22 -10.09 -2.35 0.32
N VAL A 23 -9.75 -3.64 0.49
CA VAL A 23 -8.83 -4.33 -0.42
C VAL A 23 -9.36 -4.37 -1.86
N LYS A 24 -10.69 -4.42 -2.02
CA LYS A 24 -11.34 -4.37 -3.33
C LYS A 24 -11.04 -3.06 -4.04
N LEU A 25 -11.16 -1.92 -3.35
CA LEU A 25 -10.84 -0.61 -3.91
C LEU A 25 -9.38 -0.54 -4.37
N LEU A 26 -8.44 -1.03 -3.55
CA LEU A 26 -7.01 -1.06 -3.89
C LEU A 26 -6.71 -1.85 -5.17
N LYS A 27 -7.43 -2.95 -5.41
CA LYS A 27 -7.32 -3.72 -6.65
C LYS A 27 -7.91 -2.99 -7.84
N ASP A 28 -9.13 -2.48 -7.66
CA ASP A 28 -9.90 -1.83 -8.71
C ASP A 28 -9.20 -0.54 -9.20
N THR A 29 -8.36 0.09 -8.38
CA THR A 29 -7.56 1.28 -8.74
C THR A 29 -6.06 1.01 -8.89
N SER A 30 -5.63 -0.25 -8.96
CA SER A 30 -4.21 -0.65 -8.89
C SER A 30 -3.36 -0.05 -10.01
N ASP A 31 -3.93 0.12 -11.20
CA ASP A 31 -3.31 0.74 -12.38
C ASP A 31 -2.94 2.21 -12.14
N VAL A 32 -3.77 2.95 -11.40
CA VAL A 32 -3.55 4.36 -11.08
C VAL A 32 -2.62 4.53 -9.88
N ILE A 33 -2.80 3.73 -8.83
CA ILE A 33 -2.11 3.95 -7.54
C ILE A 33 -0.75 3.25 -7.43
N ALA A 34 -0.44 2.27 -8.29
CA ALA A 34 0.81 1.51 -8.18
C ALA A 34 2.05 2.40 -8.30
N GLN A 35 2.05 3.34 -9.25
CA GLN A 35 3.19 4.24 -9.46
C GLN A 35 3.42 5.22 -8.29
N PRO A 36 2.42 5.98 -7.81
CA PRO A 36 2.63 6.86 -6.67
C PRO A 36 3.01 6.10 -5.40
N LEU A 37 2.43 4.92 -5.15
CA LEU A 37 2.80 4.07 -4.02
C LEU A 37 4.26 3.61 -4.10
N ALA A 38 4.71 3.15 -5.26
CA ALA A 38 6.10 2.75 -5.47
C ALA A 38 7.07 3.91 -5.16
N ASN A 39 6.74 5.12 -5.61
CA ASN A 39 7.55 6.31 -5.34
C ASN A 39 7.65 6.61 -3.84
N ILE A 40 6.53 6.54 -3.11
CA ILE A 40 6.49 6.77 -1.66
C ILE A 40 7.33 5.72 -0.93
N PHE A 41 7.14 4.43 -1.22
CA PHE A 41 7.91 3.36 -0.58
C PHE A 41 9.41 3.50 -0.86
N ASN A 42 9.79 3.75 -2.11
CA ASN A 42 11.19 3.92 -2.48
C ASN A 42 11.80 5.16 -1.81
N LEU A 43 11.06 6.25 -1.70
CA LEU A 43 11.51 7.44 -1.00
C LEU A 43 11.72 7.16 0.49
N SER A 44 10.80 6.44 1.14
CA SER A 44 10.96 6.03 2.53
C SER A 44 12.19 5.15 2.75
N LEU A 45 12.46 4.21 1.84
CA LEU A 45 13.64 3.35 1.90
C LEU A 45 14.94 4.15 1.71
N GLN A 46 14.96 5.10 0.78
CA GLN A 46 16.14 5.93 0.50
C GLN A 46 16.46 6.92 1.62
N THR A 47 15.42 7.51 2.22
CA THR A 47 15.57 8.55 3.25
C THR A 47 15.60 7.98 4.67
N ALA A 48 15.24 6.70 4.84
CA ALA A 48 14.96 6.07 6.12
C ALA A 48 13.86 6.79 6.93
N ILE A 49 12.97 7.53 6.27
CA ILE A 49 11.83 8.24 6.88
C ILE A 49 10.56 7.44 6.59
N PHE A 50 9.88 7.03 7.67
CA PHE A 50 8.66 6.25 7.61
C PHE A 50 7.52 6.99 8.33
N PRO A 51 6.26 6.85 7.88
CA PRO A 51 5.10 7.38 8.60
C PRO A 51 5.10 6.91 10.06
N ASP A 52 4.84 7.83 10.98
CA ASP A 52 4.81 7.48 12.41
C ASP A 52 3.69 6.49 12.73
N GLU A 53 2.59 6.50 11.96
CA GLU A 53 1.51 5.52 12.08
C GLU A 53 1.99 4.08 11.80
N TRP A 54 3.03 3.89 11.00
CA TRP A 54 3.60 2.56 10.74
C TRP A 54 4.49 2.06 11.88
N LYS A 55 4.93 2.94 12.78
CA LYS A 55 5.78 2.59 13.93
C LYS A 55 4.97 2.13 15.14
N ILE A 56 3.64 2.13 15.03
CA ILE A 56 2.74 1.68 16.09
C ILE A 56 2.71 0.16 16.08
N ALA A 57 3.47 -0.48 16.98
CA ALA A 57 3.28 -1.89 17.30
C ALA A 57 2.08 -2.02 18.25
N LYS A 58 1.13 -2.90 17.92
CA LYS A 58 -0.01 -3.22 18.76
C LYS A 58 -0.10 -4.73 18.96
#